data_AF-A0A858WSN2-F1
#
_entry.id   AF-A0A858WSN2-F1
#
_cell.length_a   1.000
_cell.length_b   1.000
_cell.length_c   1.000
_cell.angle_alpha   90.00
_cell.angle_beta   90.00
_cell.angle_gamma   90.00
#
_symmetry.space_group_name_H-M   'P 1'
#
loop_
_entity.id
_entity.type
_entity.pdbx_description
1 polymer ?
#
loop_
_entity_poly.entity_id
_entity_poly.type
_entity_poly.pdbx_seq_one_letter_code
_entity_poly.pdbx_strand_id
1 'polypeptide(L)'
;MRLLLCLVLLAGMFATSAGATDAVGFRRLRINDPVRPLGAVIALDLGLARGFDPDSLAHFTVPVLVIAAGNSGENIPAAMESGYLAAHLPKSTTRFVTASRAAHFSFLPLCKPGAVALLETDKPGDGMVCRDGEEGRRAGVHQETIAEVIRFLAAPPN
;
A
#
# COMPACT_ATOMS: atom_id res chain seq x y z
N MET A 1 -44.90 10.51 16.19
CA MET A 1 -46.36 10.36 16.38
C MET A 1 -47.01 11.05 15.19
N ARG A 2 -47.55 10.43 14.14
CA ARG A 2 -48.37 9.22 13.94
C ARG A 2 -48.00 8.55 12.59
N LEU A 3 -47.71 7.24 12.59
CA LEU A 3 -48.52 6.12 12.03
C LEU A 3 -48.62 6.10 10.48
N LEU A 4 -47.92 5.19 9.79
CA LEU A 4 -48.25 3.77 9.47
C LEU A 4 -49.25 3.59 8.31
N LEU A 5 -48.81 2.99 7.20
CA LEU A 5 -49.33 1.68 6.73
C LEU A 5 -48.46 1.03 5.63
N CYS A 6 -48.18 -0.26 5.80
CA CYS A 6 -47.50 -1.18 4.89
C CYS A 6 -48.27 -1.47 3.59
N LEU A 7 -47.54 -1.85 2.54
CA LEU A 7 -47.95 -2.98 1.70
C LEU A 7 -46.74 -3.84 1.34
N VAL A 8 -46.77 -5.09 1.80
CA VAL A 8 -45.86 -6.18 1.43
C VAL A 8 -46.36 -6.79 0.12
N LEU A 9 -45.47 -7.01 -0.84
CA LEU A 9 -45.69 -7.98 -1.92
C LEU A 9 -44.35 -8.70 -2.18
N LEU A 10 -44.26 -9.93 -1.67
CA LEU A 10 -43.34 -10.94 -2.17
C LEU A 10 -43.99 -11.60 -3.38
N ALA A 11 -43.36 -11.51 -4.56
CA ALA A 11 -43.39 -12.56 -5.59
C ALA A 11 -42.24 -12.31 -6.56
N GLY A 12 -41.44 -13.34 -6.81
CA GLY A 12 -40.13 -13.24 -7.44
C GLY A 12 -40.13 -13.01 -8.95
N MET A 13 -38.99 -12.50 -9.40
CA MET A 13 -38.30 -12.88 -10.62
C MET A 13 -36.97 -12.13 -10.58
N PHE A 14 -35.86 -12.87 -10.64
CA PHE A 14 -34.54 -12.30 -10.88
C PHE A 14 -34.58 -11.57 -12.23
N ALA A 15 -34.72 -10.26 -12.19
CA ALA A 15 -34.45 -9.37 -13.30
C ALA A 15 -33.81 -8.09 -12.76
N THR A 16 -32.57 -7.88 -13.21
CA THR A 16 -31.90 -6.59 -13.36
C THR A 16 -31.70 -5.75 -12.11
N SER A 17 -30.56 -5.93 -11.44
CA SER A 17 -29.79 -4.78 -10.96
C SER A 17 -28.65 -4.53 -11.93
N ALA A 18 -28.89 -3.61 -12.87
CA ALA A 18 -27.81 -2.76 -13.33
C ALA A 18 -27.20 -2.04 -12.10
N GLY A 19 -25.87 -1.94 -12.05
CA GLY A 19 -25.20 -1.00 -11.17
C GLY A 19 -24.76 -1.54 -9.82
N ALA A 20 -23.69 -2.33 -9.82
CA ALA A 20 -22.60 -2.09 -8.88
C ALA A 20 -21.37 -1.86 -9.75
N THR A 21 -21.17 -0.61 -10.17
CA THR A 21 -19.89 -0.18 -10.71
C THR A 21 -18.89 -0.23 -9.56
N ASP A 22 -17.98 -1.19 -9.60
CA ASP A 22 -16.75 -1.14 -8.85
C ASP A 22 -16.09 0.22 -9.16
N ALA A 23 -16.02 1.10 -8.16
CA ALA A 23 -15.55 2.48 -8.29
C ALA A 23 -14.03 2.58 -8.59
N VAL A 24 -13.38 1.48 -8.93
CA VAL A 24 -12.03 1.45 -9.47
C VAL A 24 -12.06 0.60 -10.73
N GLY A 25 -12.42 1.23 -11.85
CA GLY A 25 -12.39 0.59 -13.16
C GLY A 25 -10.96 0.23 -13.54
N PHE A 26 -10.55 -1.01 -13.25
CA PHE A 26 -9.30 -1.57 -13.76
C PHE A 26 -9.43 -1.78 -15.27
N ARG A 27 -9.10 -0.73 -16.03
CA ARG A 27 -8.99 -0.83 -17.49
C ARG A 27 -7.80 -1.73 -17.81
N ARG A 28 -8.05 -2.80 -18.56
CA ARG A 28 -7.01 -3.69 -19.07
C ARG A 28 -6.06 -2.88 -19.97
N LEU A 29 -4.88 -2.55 -19.46
CA LEU A 29 -3.84 -1.85 -20.20
C LEU A 29 -3.40 -2.74 -21.37
N ARG A 30 -3.50 -2.22 -22.59
CA ARG A 30 -2.89 -2.80 -23.78
C ARG A 30 -1.51 -2.17 -23.99
N ILE A 31 -0.58 -2.90 -24.58
CA ILE A 31 0.78 -2.43 -24.88
C ILE A 31 0.76 -1.12 -25.71
N ASN A 32 -0.28 -0.90 -26.50
CA ASN A 32 -0.45 0.30 -27.34
C ASN A 32 -1.45 1.32 -26.79
N ASP A 33 -1.97 1.14 -25.56
CA ASP A 33 -2.80 2.19 -24.96
C ASP A 33 -1.94 3.43 -24.68
N PRO A 34 -2.43 4.64 -24.96
CA PRO A 34 -1.72 5.85 -24.58
C PRO A 34 -1.53 5.88 -23.07
N VAL A 35 -0.27 5.92 -22.64
CA VAL A 35 0.09 5.97 -21.22
C VAL A 35 -0.29 7.34 -20.69
N ARG A 36 -1.24 7.37 -19.75
CA ARG A 36 -1.50 8.58 -18.99
C ARG A 36 -0.31 8.85 -18.06
N PRO A 37 0.14 10.10 -17.91
CA PRO A 37 1.16 10.45 -16.93
C PRO A 37 0.74 10.01 -15.52
N LEU A 38 1.71 9.52 -14.74
CA LEU A 38 1.51 9.25 -13.33
C LEU A 38 1.36 10.57 -12.58
N GLY A 39 0.31 10.68 -11.76
CA GLY A 39 0.10 11.88 -10.94
C GLY A 39 0.88 11.86 -9.62
N ALA A 40 1.24 10.68 -9.13
CA ALA A 40 1.99 10.47 -7.89
C ALA A 40 2.52 9.03 -7.84
N VAL A 41 3.57 8.80 -7.04
CA VAL A 41 4.10 7.48 -6.70
C VAL A 41 4.13 7.32 -5.18
N ILE A 42 3.67 6.17 -4.68
CA ILE A 42 3.78 5.78 -3.27
C ILE A 42 4.68 4.55 -3.20
N ALA A 43 5.88 4.69 -2.64
CA ALA A 43 6.81 3.60 -2.41
C ALA A 43 6.70 3.12 -0.95
N LEU A 44 6.25 1.89 -0.74
CA LEU A 44 6.11 1.27 0.58
C LEU A 44 7.28 0.29 0.80
N ASP A 45 8.16 0.66 1.73
CA ASP A 45 9.41 0.00 2.11
C ASP A 45 10.12 -0.73 0.97
N LEU A 46 10.46 0.02 -0.08
CA LEU A 46 11.01 -0.55 -1.29
C LEU A 46 12.38 -1.19 -1.02
N GLY A 47 12.44 -2.52 -1.13
CA GLY A 47 13.70 -3.26 -1.15
C GLY A 47 14.41 -3.17 -2.50
N LEU A 48 15.73 -3.37 -2.49
CA LEU A 48 16.61 -3.30 -3.65
C LEU A 48 16.65 -1.91 -4.30
N ALA A 49 16.41 -0.86 -3.52
CA ALA A 49 16.45 0.51 -4.02
C ALA A 49 17.82 0.89 -4.60
N ARG A 50 18.89 0.24 -4.11
CA ARG A 50 20.26 0.40 -4.62
C ARG A 50 20.48 -0.15 -6.02
N GLY A 51 19.50 -0.85 -6.60
CA GLY A 51 19.50 -1.24 -8.01
C GLY A 51 19.10 -0.11 -8.96
N PHE A 52 18.55 1.01 -8.45
CA PHE A 52 18.25 2.17 -9.28
C PHE A 52 19.49 3.03 -9.52
N ASP A 53 19.63 3.46 -10.76
CA ASP A 53 20.62 4.43 -11.19
C ASP A 53 20.30 5.83 -10.59
N PRO A 54 21.26 6.47 -9.88
CA PRO A 54 21.06 7.78 -9.27
C PRO A 54 20.64 8.88 -10.25
N ASP A 55 21.21 8.92 -11.45
CA ASP A 55 20.89 9.96 -12.44
C ASP A 55 19.43 9.82 -12.89
N SER A 56 18.98 8.57 -13.10
CA SER A 56 17.58 8.27 -13.39
C SER A 56 16.63 8.71 -12.27
N LEU A 57 17.00 8.53 -11.00
CA LEU A 57 16.21 9.00 -9.85
C LEU A 57 16.19 10.53 -9.75
N ALA A 58 17.29 11.20 -10.03
CA ALA A 58 17.40 12.66 -9.95
C ALA A 58 16.51 13.40 -10.97
N HIS A 59 16.09 12.72 -12.05
CA HIS A 59 15.19 13.27 -13.06
C HIS A 59 13.70 13.06 -12.78
N PHE A 60 13.32 12.48 -11.63
CA PHE A 60 11.91 12.29 -11.28
C PHE A 60 11.16 13.61 -11.05
N THR A 61 10.18 13.90 -11.90
CA THR A 61 9.30 15.07 -11.77
C THR A 61 7.94 14.73 -11.17
N VAL A 62 7.64 13.45 -10.97
CA VAL A 62 6.38 12.99 -10.38
C VAL A 62 6.50 13.04 -8.86
N PRO A 63 5.50 13.56 -8.12
CA PRO A 63 5.54 13.55 -6.66
C PRO A 63 5.69 12.13 -6.10
N VAL A 64 6.64 11.93 -5.18
CA VAL A 64 6.92 10.63 -4.56
C VAL A 64 6.73 10.69 -3.05
N LEU A 65 5.92 9.81 -2.49
CA LEU A 65 5.91 9.47 -1.07
C LEU A 65 6.71 8.20 -0.87
N VAL A 66 7.75 8.26 -0.07
CA VAL A 66 8.53 7.09 0.37
C VAL A 66 8.21 6.82 1.83
N ILE A 67 7.66 5.65 2.12
CA ILE A 67 7.35 5.18 3.49
C ILE A 67 8.28 4.01 3.81
N ALA A 68 9.28 4.22 4.65
CA ALA A 68 10.16 3.16 5.13
C ALA A 68 9.53 2.41 6.32
N ALA A 69 9.73 1.10 6.43
CA ALA A 69 9.44 0.38 7.67
C ALA A 69 10.58 0.57 8.67
N GLY A 70 10.24 1.05 9.87
CA GLY A 70 11.23 1.37 10.90
C GLY A 70 11.77 0.15 11.66
N ASN A 71 11.14 -1.02 11.51
CA ASN A 71 11.49 -2.26 12.21
C ASN A 71 11.66 -3.44 11.23
N SER A 72 12.29 -3.21 10.07
CA SER A 72 12.51 -4.24 9.04
C SER A 72 13.60 -5.27 9.35
N GLY A 73 14.28 -5.15 10.50
CA GLY A 73 15.42 -5.98 10.88
C GLY A 73 16.70 -5.66 10.10
N GLU A 74 17.78 -6.39 10.39
CA GLU A 74 19.12 -6.10 9.83
C GLU A 74 19.28 -6.46 8.35
N ASN A 75 18.44 -7.36 7.82
CA ASN A 75 18.55 -7.83 6.43
C ASN A 75 18.06 -6.80 5.41
N ILE A 76 17.16 -5.89 5.82
CA ILE A 76 16.61 -4.83 4.96
C ILE A 76 16.66 -3.52 5.76
N PRO A 77 17.84 -2.93 5.96
CA PRO A 77 17.96 -1.69 6.71
C PRO A 77 17.26 -0.55 5.97
N ALA A 78 16.27 0.07 6.62
CA ALA A 78 15.50 1.17 6.06
C ALA A 78 16.37 2.29 5.46
N ALA A 79 17.49 2.62 6.12
CA ALA A 79 18.43 3.64 5.64
C ALA A 79 19.12 3.26 4.33
N MET A 80 19.41 1.97 4.13
CA MET A 80 20.12 1.46 2.95
C MET A 80 19.19 1.26 1.75
N GLU A 81 17.88 1.10 1.99
CA GLU A 81 16.89 0.82 0.94
C GLU A 81 15.99 2.04 0.71
N SER A 82 14.90 2.18 1.44
CA SER A 82 14.01 3.35 1.35
C SER A 82 14.75 4.68 1.54
N GLY A 83 15.78 4.72 2.39
CA GLY A 83 16.65 5.88 2.58
C GLY A 83 17.53 6.19 1.36
N TYR A 84 18.06 5.16 0.68
CA TYR A 84 18.79 5.35 -0.58
C TYR A 84 17.87 5.94 -1.65
N LEU A 85 16.65 5.44 -1.77
CA LEU A 85 15.67 5.97 -2.72
C LEU A 85 15.40 7.45 -2.44
N ALA A 86 15.07 7.80 -1.20
CA ALA A 86 14.78 9.17 -0.81
C ALA A 86 15.99 10.12 -0.95
N ALA A 87 17.21 9.62 -0.78
CA ALA A 87 18.42 10.42 -0.91
C ALA A 87 18.73 10.83 -2.37
N HIS A 88 18.32 10.01 -3.34
CA HIS A 88 18.58 10.24 -4.76
C HIS A 88 17.38 10.80 -5.54
N LEU A 89 16.19 10.82 -4.95
CA LEU A 89 15.04 11.54 -5.50
C LEU A 89 15.10 13.05 -5.22
N PRO A 90 14.51 13.90 -6.07
CA PRO A 90 14.47 15.34 -5.82
C PRO A 90 13.67 15.69 -4.56
N LYS A 91 14.29 16.46 -3.66
CA LYS A 91 13.64 16.91 -2.41
C LYS A 91 12.41 17.79 -2.64
N SER A 92 12.32 18.44 -3.80
CA SER A 92 11.19 19.29 -4.18
C SER A 92 9.90 18.50 -4.42
N THR A 93 10.02 17.25 -4.90
CA THR A 93 8.91 16.35 -5.25
C THR A 93 8.76 15.18 -4.28
N THR A 94 9.63 15.06 -3.27
CA THR A 94 9.72 13.85 -2.44
C THR A 94 9.40 14.12 -0.97
N ARG A 95 8.51 13.29 -0.41
CA ARG A 95 8.28 13.19 1.03
C ARG A 95 8.77 11.83 1.53
N PHE A 96 9.61 11.83 2.55
CA PHE A 96 10.07 10.61 3.23
C PHE A 96 9.45 10.50 4.62
N VAL A 97 8.92 9.33 4.95
CA VAL A 97 8.33 9.00 6.26
C VAL A 97 8.87 7.66 6.72
N THR A 98 9.10 7.49 8.02
CA THR A 98 9.40 6.20 8.63
C THR A 98 8.22 5.73 9.47
N ALA A 99 7.63 4.59 9.11
CA ALA A 99 6.62 3.91 9.90
C ALA A 99 7.32 3.07 10.98
N SER A 100 7.59 3.67 12.14
CA SER A 100 8.38 3.05 13.23
C SER A 100 7.85 1.69 13.70
N ARG A 101 6.53 1.47 13.61
CA ARG A 101 5.87 0.23 14.02
C ARG A 101 5.81 -0.84 12.93
N ALA A 102 6.16 -0.51 11.70
CA ALA A 102 6.10 -1.42 10.57
C ALA A 102 7.39 -2.24 10.45
N ALA A 103 7.23 -3.53 10.17
CA ALA A 103 8.27 -4.35 9.56
C ALA A 103 8.09 -4.36 8.03
N HIS A 104 9.08 -4.87 7.30
CA HIS A 104 9.10 -4.90 5.83
C HIS A 104 7.79 -5.44 5.21
N PHE A 105 7.29 -6.57 5.74
CA PHE A 105 6.09 -7.23 5.23
C PHE A 105 4.76 -6.66 5.76
N SER A 106 4.80 -5.65 6.64
CA SER A 106 3.60 -5.08 7.27
C SER A 106 2.69 -4.30 6.32
N PHE A 107 3.11 -4.09 5.07
CA PHE A 107 2.30 -3.47 4.02
C PHE A 107 1.54 -4.50 3.15
N LEU A 108 1.77 -5.80 3.37
CA LEU A 108 1.02 -6.88 2.71
C LEU A 108 -0.37 -7.06 3.33
N PRO A 109 -1.31 -7.77 2.68
CA PRO A 109 -2.62 -8.07 3.27
C PRO A 109 -2.53 -8.73 4.66
N LEU A 110 -3.61 -8.65 5.43
CA LEU A 110 -3.68 -9.27 6.76
C LEU A 110 -3.39 -10.77 6.70
N CYS A 111 -2.55 -11.25 7.63
CA CYS A 111 -2.29 -12.67 7.78
C CYS A 111 -3.53 -13.40 8.34
N LYS A 112 -3.75 -14.62 7.87
CA LYS A 112 -4.80 -15.49 8.40
C LYS A 112 -4.41 -16.03 9.79
N PRO A 113 -5.38 -16.40 10.65
CA PRO A 113 -5.07 -17.10 11.88
C PRO A 113 -4.22 -18.36 11.61
N GLY A 114 -3.17 -18.55 12.41
CA GLY A 114 -2.24 -19.68 12.25
C GLY A 114 -1.23 -19.56 11.11
N ALA A 115 -1.19 -18.44 10.37
CA ALA A 115 -0.29 -18.29 9.21
C ALA A 115 1.19 -18.47 9.56
N VAL A 116 1.66 -17.96 10.70
CA VAL A 116 3.06 -18.12 11.12
C VAL A 116 3.43 -19.61 11.22
N ALA A 117 2.64 -20.40 11.94
CA ALA A 117 2.91 -21.84 12.13
C ALA A 117 2.89 -22.60 10.79
N LEU A 118 1.96 -22.26 9.90
CA LEU A 118 1.85 -22.86 8.58
C LEU A 118 3.08 -22.53 7.71
N LEU A 119 3.53 -21.27 7.70
CA LEU A 119 4.70 -20.84 6.94
C LEU A 119 5.99 -21.48 7.48
N GLU A 120 6.17 -21.54 8.80
CA GLU A 120 7.34 -22.20 9.41
C GLU A 120 7.37 -23.72 9.13
N THR A 121 6.19 -24.35 9.01
CA THR A 121 6.09 -25.78 8.66
C THR A 121 6.44 -26.04 7.20
N ASP A 122 5.99 -25.18 6.29
CA ASP A 122 6.28 -25.28 4.86
C ASP A 122 7.75 -24.95 4.55
N LYS A 123 8.24 -23.84 5.10
CA LYS A 123 9.62 -23.40 4.97
C LYS A 123 10.09 -22.64 6.22
N PRO A 124 10.98 -23.24 7.03
CA PRO A 124 11.51 -22.60 8.23
C PRO A 124 12.12 -21.21 7.94
N GLY A 125 11.74 -20.22 8.74
CA GLY A 125 12.11 -18.81 8.60
C GLY A 125 11.05 -17.94 7.93
N ASP A 126 10.21 -18.49 7.06
CA ASP A 126 9.22 -17.69 6.29
C ASP A 126 8.09 -17.16 7.18
N GLY A 127 7.93 -17.66 8.41
CA GLY A 127 6.96 -17.13 9.38
C GLY A 127 7.18 -15.65 9.70
N MET A 128 8.38 -15.11 9.47
CA MET A 128 8.68 -13.67 9.60
C MET A 128 7.73 -12.77 8.79
N VAL A 129 7.20 -13.28 7.67
CA VAL A 129 6.22 -12.57 6.82
C VAL A 129 4.97 -12.18 7.59
N CYS A 130 4.61 -12.90 8.65
CA CYS A 130 3.40 -12.67 9.44
C CYS A 130 3.65 -12.27 10.90
N ARG A 131 4.89 -11.93 11.28
CA ARG A 131 5.22 -11.52 12.66
C ARG A 131 5.14 -10.00 12.88
N ASP A 132 5.24 -9.19 11.82
CA ASP A 132 5.04 -7.71 11.85
C ASP A 132 5.82 -6.93 12.92
N GLY A 133 7.00 -7.42 13.32
CA GLY A 133 7.81 -6.83 14.38
C GLY A 133 7.29 -7.11 15.79
N GLU A 134 6.03 -6.76 16.09
CA GLU A 134 5.29 -7.32 17.25
C GLU A 134 3.85 -7.70 16.86
N GLU A 135 3.34 -8.75 17.50
CA GLU A 135 2.08 -9.42 17.15
C GLU A 135 0.87 -8.47 17.09
N GLY A 136 0.02 -8.67 16.07
CA GLY A 136 -1.32 -8.08 16.01
C GLY A 136 -1.42 -6.63 15.50
N ARG A 137 -0.33 -6.03 15.02
CA ARG A 137 -0.30 -4.59 14.68
C ARG A 137 -0.46 -4.23 13.21
N ARG A 138 -0.50 -5.20 12.28
CA ARG A 138 -0.63 -4.93 10.84
C ARG A 138 -1.81 -4.04 10.46
N ALA A 139 -2.96 -4.25 11.09
CA ALA A 139 -4.13 -3.41 10.86
C ALA A 139 -3.89 -1.94 11.26
N GLY A 140 -3.16 -1.69 12.36
CA GLY A 140 -2.76 -0.35 12.76
C GLY A 140 -1.75 0.28 11.79
N VAL A 141 -0.74 -0.50 11.35
CA VAL A 141 0.20 -0.07 10.31
C VAL A 141 -0.52 0.31 9.02
N HIS A 142 -1.54 -0.47 8.61
CA HIS A 142 -2.36 -0.14 7.44
C HIS A 142 -3.12 1.19 7.64
N GLN A 143 -3.75 1.40 8.79
CA GLN A 143 -4.47 2.65 9.08
C GLN A 143 -3.53 3.87 9.04
N GLU A 144 -2.34 3.75 9.63
CA GLU A 144 -1.32 4.81 9.62
C GLU A 144 -0.82 5.08 8.19
N THR A 145 -0.53 4.03 7.44
CA THR A 145 -0.09 4.13 6.04
C THR A 145 -1.14 4.81 5.17
N ILE A 146 -2.42 4.40 5.30
CA ILE A 146 -3.54 5.01 4.58
C ILE A 146 -3.66 6.50 4.93
N ALA A 147 -3.52 6.86 6.20
CA ALA A 147 -3.57 8.25 6.62
C ALA A 147 -2.43 9.10 6.01
N GLU A 148 -1.20 8.58 5.96
CA GLU A 148 -0.08 9.25 5.28
C GLU A 148 -0.32 9.40 3.78
N VAL A 149 -0.81 8.34 3.11
CA VAL A 149 -1.12 8.35 1.68
C VAL A 149 -2.21 9.37 1.36
N ILE A 150 -3.32 9.37 2.11
CA ILE A 150 -4.41 10.35 1.90
C ILE A 150 -3.88 11.77 2.09
N ARG A 151 -3.09 12.01 3.13
CA ARG A 151 -2.51 13.33 3.39
C ARG A 151 -1.60 13.79 2.25
N PHE A 152 -0.77 12.89 1.73
CA PHE A 152 0.10 13.18 0.61
C PHE A 152 -0.67 13.46 -0.67
N LEU A 153 -1.67 12.64 -1.00
CA LEU A 153 -2.47 12.81 -2.21
C LEU A 153 -3.37 14.06 -2.18
N ALA A 154 -3.76 14.52 -0.98
CA ALA A 154 -4.52 15.76 -0.82
C ALA A 154 -3.67 17.03 -1.09
N ALA A 155 -2.36 16.95 -0.93
CA ALA A 155 -1.43 18.06 -1.14
C ALA A 155 -0.03 17.55 -1.52
N PRO A 156 0.15 17.04 -2.76
CA PRO A 156 1.44 16.53 -3.20
C PRO A 156 2.46 17.67 -3.35
N PRO A 157 3.75 17.41 -3.05
CA PRO A 157 4.84 18.34 -3.35
C PRO A 157 5.02 18.50 -4.87
N ASN A 158 5.39 19.70 -5.32
CA ASN A 158 5.34 20.17 -6.72
C ASN A 158 6.30 19.47 -7.68
#